data_AF-A0A2U2MXX1-F1
#
_entry.id   AF-A0A2U2MXX1-F1
#
_cell.length_a   1.000
_cell.length_b   1.000
_cell.length_c   1.000
_cell.angle_alpha   90.00
_cell.angle_beta   90.00
_cell.angle_gamma   90.00
#
_symmetry.space_group_name_H-M   'P 1'
#
loop_
_entity.id
_entity.type
_entity.pdbx_description
1 polymer ?
#
loop_
_entity_poly.entity_id
_entity_poly.type
_entity_poly.pdbx_seq_one_letter_code
_entity_poly.pdbx_strand_id
1 'polypeptide(L)'
;NPMDVICRNIRTVREKMATRPDILGCHLEGPFLALKRKGAHDPNCLKDPVPELVGTMLDASGADPAAGKIGCIRQITIAPELEHGIGAIRQFAAAGVVPAVGHCDADYATAQAGFNAGAGIMTHMFNAMNGLHHREPGPIPAAVEDPRVTIELINDGFHVQNPMVKLGFGLAPHRIAFVTDAMAATDCPDGAYKLGELDVNVIDGHARLVSNGAIAGSTLTLEVAVQRAVNELGF
;
A
#
# COMPACT_ATOMS: atom_id res chain seq x y z
N ASN A 1 13.96 -4.23 17.72
CA ASN A 1 13.99 -4.82 16.37
C ASN A 1 12.64 -4.56 15.70
N PRO A 2 12.56 -3.90 14.54
CA PRO A 2 11.28 -3.60 13.87
C PRO A 2 10.45 -4.87 13.57
N MET A 3 11.10 -6.02 13.32
CA MET A 3 10.39 -7.28 13.07
C MET A 3 9.59 -7.76 14.27
N ASP A 4 10.10 -7.59 15.49
CA ASP A 4 9.38 -7.99 16.71
C ASP A 4 8.08 -7.17 16.88
N VAL A 5 8.15 -5.87 16.56
CA VAL A 5 7.01 -4.96 16.62
C VAL A 5 5.99 -5.33 15.54
N ILE A 6 6.43 -5.56 14.30
CA ILE A 6 5.57 -5.99 13.19
C ILE A 6 4.84 -7.29 13.57
N CYS A 7 5.57 -8.31 14.04
CA CYS A 7 4.98 -9.59 14.42
C CYS A 7 4.02 -9.47 15.60
N ARG A 8 4.34 -8.61 16.58
CA ARG A 8 3.41 -8.30 17.67
C ARG A 8 2.12 -7.67 17.16
N ASN A 9 2.21 -6.69 16.27
CA ASN A 9 1.04 -6.02 15.69
C ASN A 9 0.17 -6.97 14.86
N ILE A 10 0.79 -7.86 14.07
CA ILE A 10 0.10 -8.93 13.32
C ILE A 10 -0.72 -9.81 14.28
N ARG A 11 -0.11 -10.25 15.40
CA ARG A 11 -0.81 -11.04 16.42
C ARG A 11 -1.95 -10.27 17.08
N THR A 12 -1.74 -8.98 17.37
CA THR A 12 -2.81 -8.10 17.90
C THR A 12 -4.00 -8.04 16.95
N VAL A 13 -3.79 -7.85 15.64
CA VAL A 13 -4.88 -7.85 14.66
C VAL A 13 -5.59 -9.19 14.64
N ARG A 14 -4.83 -10.30 14.61
CA ARG A 14 -5.39 -11.67 14.65
C ARG A 14 -6.30 -11.89 15.86
N GLU A 15 -5.87 -11.45 17.04
CA GLU A 15 -6.66 -11.54 18.28
C GLU A 15 -7.93 -10.67 18.19
N LYS A 16 -7.81 -9.45 17.65
CA LYS A 16 -8.96 -8.55 17.51
C LYS A 16 -10.00 -9.05 16.53
N MET A 17 -9.62 -9.71 15.44
CA MET A 17 -10.56 -10.33 14.50
C MET A 17 -11.53 -11.31 15.17
N ALA A 18 -11.14 -11.95 16.29
CA ALA A 18 -12.03 -12.83 17.04
C ALA A 18 -13.17 -12.10 17.78
N THR A 19 -13.05 -10.79 17.97
CA THR A 19 -14.01 -9.95 18.72
C THR A 19 -14.56 -8.77 17.92
N ARG A 20 -13.99 -8.50 16.75
CA ARG A 20 -14.32 -7.37 15.86
C ARG A 20 -14.46 -7.90 14.43
N PRO A 21 -15.65 -8.37 14.05
CA PRO A 21 -15.88 -8.98 12.73
C PRO A 21 -15.74 -7.99 11.57
N ASP A 22 -15.77 -6.70 11.87
CA ASP A 22 -15.51 -5.59 10.94
C ASP A 22 -14.02 -5.42 10.60
N ILE A 23 -13.11 -6.01 11.40
CA ILE A 23 -11.69 -6.09 11.06
C ILE A 23 -11.46 -7.35 10.22
N LEU A 24 -11.20 -7.16 8.92
CA LEU A 24 -11.04 -8.26 7.98
C LEU A 24 -9.63 -8.90 7.99
N GLY A 25 -8.68 -8.20 8.60
CA GLY A 25 -7.27 -8.59 8.71
C GLY A 25 -6.35 -7.38 8.71
N CYS A 26 -5.07 -7.59 8.41
CA CYS A 26 -4.11 -6.51 8.25
C CYS A 26 -3.61 -6.38 6.81
N HIS A 27 -3.35 -5.14 6.43
CA HIS A 27 -2.49 -4.76 5.32
C HIS A 27 -1.15 -4.35 5.92
N LEU A 28 -0.08 -4.99 5.48
CA LEU A 28 1.29 -4.61 5.82
C LEU A 28 1.85 -3.71 4.71
N GLU A 29 1.88 -2.40 4.92
CA GLU A 29 2.58 -1.50 4.00
C GLU A 29 4.06 -1.39 4.42
N GLY A 30 4.90 -2.19 3.76
CA GLY A 30 6.26 -2.46 4.22
C GLY A 30 6.36 -3.63 5.20
N PRO A 31 7.58 -3.99 5.62
CA PRO A 31 8.82 -3.19 5.56
C PRO A 31 9.63 -3.34 4.26
N PHE A 32 9.14 -4.11 3.29
CA PHE A 32 9.85 -4.46 2.05
C PHE A 32 9.66 -3.41 0.95
N LEU A 33 10.07 -2.17 1.23
CA LEU A 33 9.86 -1.01 0.35
C LEU A 33 11.19 -0.45 -0.16
N ALA A 34 11.17 0.20 -1.32
CA ALA A 34 12.36 0.83 -1.88
C ALA A 34 12.72 2.08 -1.09
N LEU A 35 13.97 2.18 -0.62
CA LEU A 35 14.42 3.32 0.18
C LEU A 35 14.21 4.67 -0.52
N LYS A 36 14.45 4.73 -1.85
CA LYS A 36 14.23 5.94 -2.66
C LYS A 36 12.77 6.37 -2.73
N ARG A 37 11.84 5.44 -2.51
CA ARG A 37 10.40 5.63 -2.57
C ARG A 37 9.75 5.43 -1.19
N LYS A 38 10.52 5.54 -0.11
CA LYS A 38 10.02 5.31 1.25
C LYS A 38 8.87 6.25 1.67
N GLY A 39 8.70 7.41 1.01
CA GLY A 39 7.72 8.41 1.43
C GLY A 39 7.86 8.76 2.92
N ALA A 40 6.74 8.63 3.65
CA ALA A 40 6.71 8.85 5.08
C ALA A 40 7.40 7.76 5.92
N HIS A 41 7.65 6.55 5.40
CA HIS A 41 8.19 5.45 6.18
C HIS A 41 9.58 5.76 6.79
N ASP A 42 9.80 5.29 8.02
CA ASP A 42 11.10 5.35 8.70
C ASP A 42 12.09 4.40 8.01
N PRO A 43 13.19 4.92 7.44
CA PRO A 43 14.18 4.08 6.76
C PRO A 43 14.81 3.01 7.67
N ASN A 44 14.86 3.23 8.99
CA ASN A 44 15.42 2.25 9.94
C ASN A 44 14.50 1.04 10.16
N CYS A 45 13.23 1.16 9.79
CA CYS A 45 12.25 0.08 9.86
C CYS A 45 12.21 -0.77 8.59
N LEU A 46 12.77 -0.29 7.48
CA LEU A 46 12.81 -1.03 6.21
C LEU A 46 13.70 -2.27 6.34
N LYS A 47 13.33 -3.32 5.59
CA LYS A 47 14.02 -4.61 5.57
C LYS A 47 14.07 -5.16 4.15
N ASP A 48 15.06 -6.02 3.91
CA ASP A 48 15.10 -6.83 2.71
C ASP A 48 14.15 -8.03 2.85
N PRO A 49 13.42 -8.40 1.78
CA PRO A 49 12.41 -9.45 1.81
C PRO A 49 13.01 -10.86 1.76
N VAL A 50 13.96 -11.16 2.64
CA VAL A 50 14.57 -12.49 2.75
C VAL A 50 13.51 -13.53 3.20
N PRO A 51 13.58 -14.79 2.70
CA PRO A 51 12.55 -15.80 2.95
C PRO A 51 12.23 -16.05 4.43
N GLU A 52 13.22 -15.90 5.31
CA GLU A 52 13.08 -16.11 6.76
C GLU A 52 12.18 -15.04 7.40
N LEU A 53 12.31 -13.78 6.97
CA LEU A 53 11.46 -12.70 7.48
C LEU A 53 10.03 -12.84 6.97
N VAL A 54 9.85 -13.24 5.72
CA VAL A 54 8.54 -13.55 5.14
C VAL A 54 7.86 -14.68 5.92
N GLY A 55 8.58 -15.78 6.16
CA GLY A 55 8.10 -16.91 6.97
C GLY A 55 7.68 -16.47 8.37
N THR A 56 8.52 -15.68 9.03
CA THR A 56 8.24 -15.16 10.38
C THR A 56 6.94 -14.32 10.43
N MET A 57 6.67 -13.50 9.43
CA MET A 57 5.42 -12.72 9.34
C MET A 57 4.20 -13.63 9.10
N LEU A 58 4.32 -14.59 8.18
CA LEU A 58 3.25 -15.55 7.90
C LEU A 58 2.91 -16.39 9.13
N ASP A 59 3.91 -16.86 9.88
CA ASP A 59 3.71 -17.58 11.13
C ASP A 59 3.01 -16.72 12.18
N ALA A 60 3.43 -15.45 12.33
CA ALA A 60 2.78 -14.50 13.23
C ALA A 60 1.31 -14.28 12.86
N SER A 61 0.97 -14.34 11.58
CA SER A 61 -0.40 -14.22 11.08
C SER A 61 -1.30 -15.41 11.40
N GLY A 62 -0.70 -16.54 11.79
CA GLY A 62 -1.40 -17.80 12.03
C GLY A 62 -1.82 -18.52 10.75
N ALA A 63 -1.17 -18.21 9.63
CA ALA A 63 -1.31 -18.95 8.38
C ALA A 63 -0.75 -20.37 8.56
N ASP A 64 -1.41 -21.35 7.96
CA ASP A 64 -0.91 -22.72 7.81
C ASP A 64 -1.25 -23.19 6.39
N PRO A 65 -0.33 -22.94 5.43
CA PRO A 65 -0.55 -23.33 4.05
C PRO A 65 -0.75 -24.84 3.86
N ALA A 66 -0.14 -25.67 4.71
CA ALA A 66 -0.29 -27.12 4.65
C ALA A 66 -1.71 -27.57 5.04
N ALA A 67 -2.35 -26.83 5.96
CA ALA A 67 -3.75 -27.03 6.34
C ALA A 67 -4.75 -26.19 5.51
N GLY A 68 -4.28 -25.43 4.51
CA GLY A 68 -5.12 -24.52 3.72
C GLY A 68 -5.67 -23.33 4.53
N LYS A 69 -5.09 -23.04 5.69
CA LYS A 69 -5.55 -21.97 6.59
C LYS A 69 -4.89 -20.65 6.23
N ILE A 70 -5.69 -19.70 5.80
CA ILE A 70 -5.24 -18.33 5.52
C ILE A 70 -5.08 -17.56 6.84
N GLY A 71 -3.95 -16.89 7.01
CA GLY A 71 -3.67 -16.04 8.18
C GLY A 71 -4.44 -14.72 8.19
N CYS A 72 -4.14 -13.85 9.17
CA CYS A 72 -4.76 -12.53 9.25
C CYS A 72 -4.17 -11.47 8.30
N ILE A 73 -3.01 -11.72 7.69
CA ILE A 73 -2.46 -10.83 6.67
C ILE A 73 -3.30 -11.02 5.41
N ARG A 74 -3.94 -9.94 4.94
CA ARG A 74 -4.73 -9.93 3.69
C ARG A 74 -3.96 -9.34 2.54
N GLN A 75 -3.13 -8.35 2.83
CA GLN A 75 -2.37 -7.61 1.84
C GLN A 75 -0.98 -7.28 2.37
N ILE A 76 0.00 -7.24 1.47
CA ILE A 76 1.32 -6.68 1.76
C ILE A 76 1.78 -5.83 0.58
N THR A 77 2.15 -4.59 0.84
CA THR A 77 2.81 -3.73 -0.17
C THR A 77 4.30 -4.01 -0.16
N ILE A 78 4.83 -4.28 -1.36
CA ILE A 78 6.21 -4.70 -1.57
C ILE A 78 6.77 -4.07 -2.86
N ALA A 79 8.04 -3.65 -2.77
CA ALA A 79 8.82 -3.21 -3.92
C ALA A 79 9.42 -4.45 -4.63
N PRO A 80 8.96 -4.79 -5.86
CA PRO A 80 9.36 -6.02 -6.53
C PRO A 80 10.84 -6.06 -6.94
N GLU A 81 11.49 -4.91 -7.08
CA GLU A 81 12.88 -4.75 -7.49
C GLU A 81 13.90 -5.00 -6.37
N LEU A 82 13.45 -5.13 -5.12
CA LEU A 82 14.34 -5.50 -4.02
C LEU A 82 14.91 -6.91 -4.24
N GLU A 83 16.11 -7.15 -3.72
CA GLU A 83 16.66 -8.49 -3.67
C GLU A 83 15.66 -9.43 -2.94
N HIS A 84 15.36 -10.58 -3.52
CA HIS A 84 14.30 -11.50 -3.08
C HIS A 84 12.85 -11.00 -3.21
N GLY A 85 12.59 -9.78 -3.70
CA GLY A 85 11.25 -9.19 -3.80
C GLY A 85 10.25 -10.05 -4.58
N ILE A 86 10.62 -10.50 -5.78
CA ILE A 86 9.81 -11.43 -6.58
C ILE A 86 9.58 -12.76 -5.85
N GLY A 87 10.58 -13.26 -5.11
CA GLY A 87 10.46 -14.50 -4.32
C GLY A 87 9.46 -14.34 -3.17
N ALA A 88 9.54 -13.24 -2.44
CA ALA A 88 8.62 -12.90 -1.37
C ALA A 88 7.18 -12.74 -1.87
N ILE A 89 6.97 -12.09 -3.02
CA ILE A 89 5.65 -12.00 -3.67
C ILE A 89 5.05 -13.40 -3.86
N ARG A 90 5.81 -14.35 -4.43
CA ARG A 90 5.33 -15.73 -4.61
C ARG A 90 4.99 -16.41 -3.28
N GLN A 91 5.82 -16.22 -2.26
CA GLN A 91 5.63 -16.84 -0.96
C GLN A 91 4.38 -16.31 -0.25
N PHE A 92 4.13 -15.00 -0.29
CA PHE A 92 2.90 -14.40 0.24
C PHE A 92 1.66 -14.84 -0.55
N ALA A 93 1.73 -14.82 -1.88
CA ALA A 93 0.63 -15.27 -2.74
C ALA A 93 0.26 -16.74 -2.49
N ALA A 94 1.26 -17.62 -2.35
CA ALA A 94 1.05 -19.03 -2.03
C ALA A 94 0.41 -19.26 -0.65
N ALA A 95 0.59 -18.31 0.29
CA ALA A 95 -0.03 -18.34 1.61
C ALA A 95 -1.45 -17.72 1.64
N GLY A 96 -1.98 -17.30 0.47
CA GLY A 96 -3.31 -16.67 0.36
C GLY A 96 -3.34 -15.19 0.74
N VAL A 97 -2.18 -14.54 0.88
CA VAL A 97 -2.07 -13.07 0.97
C VAL A 97 -2.12 -12.49 -0.45
N VAL A 98 -2.64 -11.28 -0.63
CA VAL A 98 -2.60 -10.56 -1.91
C VAL A 98 -1.44 -9.54 -1.89
N PRO A 99 -0.28 -9.82 -2.52
CA PRO A 99 0.78 -8.83 -2.61
C PRO A 99 0.35 -7.66 -3.49
N ALA A 100 0.79 -6.47 -3.11
CA ALA A 100 0.56 -5.22 -3.81
C ALA A 100 1.91 -4.59 -4.20
N VAL A 101 2.04 -4.16 -5.45
CA VAL A 101 3.22 -3.40 -5.90
C VAL A 101 3.02 -1.94 -5.50
N GLY A 102 3.96 -1.38 -4.74
CA GLY A 102 3.94 0.00 -4.29
C GLY A 102 5.24 0.39 -3.60
N HIS A 103 5.45 1.70 -3.36
CA HIS A 103 6.69 2.22 -2.79
C HIS A 103 7.95 1.67 -3.50
N CYS A 104 7.93 1.67 -4.82
CA CYS A 104 8.89 0.97 -5.67
C CYS A 104 9.52 1.88 -6.74
N ASP A 105 10.81 1.72 -6.97
CA ASP A 105 11.58 2.29 -8.08
C ASP A 105 11.65 1.33 -9.28
N ALA A 106 10.76 0.34 -9.34
CA ALA A 106 10.69 -0.68 -10.39
C ALA A 106 10.47 -0.07 -11.79
N ASP A 107 11.16 -0.63 -12.77
CA ASP A 107 10.83 -0.43 -14.18
C ASP A 107 9.60 -1.28 -14.59
N TYR A 108 9.17 -1.11 -15.83
CA TYR A 108 8.02 -1.84 -16.38
C TYR A 108 8.21 -3.37 -16.32
N ALA A 109 9.38 -3.87 -16.72
CA ALA A 109 9.65 -5.30 -16.79
C ALA A 109 9.66 -5.96 -15.40
N THR A 110 10.24 -5.26 -14.41
CA THR A 110 10.29 -5.72 -13.03
C THR A 110 8.91 -5.70 -12.39
N ALA A 111 8.10 -4.66 -12.62
CA ALA A 111 6.73 -4.61 -12.16
C ALA A 111 5.87 -5.74 -12.76
N GLN A 112 6.00 -5.98 -14.07
CA GLN A 112 5.32 -7.09 -14.75
C GLN A 112 5.75 -8.45 -14.17
N ALA A 113 7.04 -8.64 -13.86
CA ALA A 113 7.51 -9.83 -13.17
C ALA A 113 6.88 -9.99 -11.77
N GLY A 114 6.65 -8.90 -11.05
CA GLY A 114 5.94 -8.88 -9.77
C GLY A 114 4.48 -9.32 -9.90
N PHE A 115 3.73 -8.77 -10.85
CA PHE A 115 2.35 -9.20 -11.11
C PHE A 115 2.26 -10.66 -11.56
N ASN A 116 3.18 -11.10 -12.43
CA ASN A 116 3.28 -12.50 -12.84
C ASN A 116 3.67 -13.46 -11.70
N ALA A 117 4.35 -12.96 -10.66
CA ALA A 117 4.66 -13.71 -9.46
C ALA A 117 3.48 -13.84 -8.48
N GLY A 118 2.37 -13.14 -8.74
CA GLY A 118 1.15 -13.25 -7.95
C GLY A 118 0.73 -11.96 -7.23
N ALA A 119 1.43 -10.83 -7.44
CA ALA A 119 0.91 -9.55 -6.98
C ALA A 119 -0.39 -9.22 -7.73
N GLY A 120 -1.44 -8.84 -7.00
CA GLY A 120 -2.77 -8.59 -7.55
C GLY A 120 -3.25 -7.16 -7.39
N ILE A 121 -2.46 -6.30 -6.74
CA ILE A 121 -2.83 -4.93 -6.40
C ILE A 121 -1.68 -3.97 -6.77
N MET A 122 -2.01 -2.75 -7.18
CA MET A 122 -1.10 -1.61 -7.17
C MET A 122 -1.51 -0.68 -6.03
N THR A 123 -0.63 -0.48 -5.04
CA THR A 123 -0.91 0.42 -3.90
C THR A 123 -0.87 1.87 -4.36
N HIS A 124 -1.89 2.64 -3.96
CA HIS A 124 -2.08 4.09 -4.17
C HIS A 124 -1.40 4.67 -5.43
N MET A 125 -1.78 4.17 -6.61
CA MET A 125 -1.23 4.53 -7.92
C MET A 125 -0.85 6.01 -8.04
N PHE A 126 0.32 6.26 -8.66
CA PHE A 126 1.05 7.52 -8.78
C PHE A 126 1.89 7.93 -7.56
N ASN A 127 1.53 7.51 -6.35
CA ASN A 127 2.25 7.87 -5.14
C ASN A 127 3.46 6.95 -4.91
N ALA A 128 4.58 7.51 -4.48
CA ALA A 128 5.79 6.77 -4.13
C ALA A 128 6.24 5.71 -5.18
N MET A 129 6.14 6.03 -6.47
CA MET A 129 6.57 5.13 -7.55
C MET A 129 7.11 5.91 -8.76
N ASN A 130 7.67 5.20 -9.73
CA ASN A 130 7.99 5.81 -11.03
C ASN A 130 6.69 6.26 -11.73
N GLY A 131 6.67 7.51 -12.19
CA GLY A 131 5.56 8.07 -12.95
C GLY A 131 5.53 7.58 -14.41
N LEU A 132 4.59 8.12 -15.19
CA LEU A 132 4.47 7.79 -16.61
C LEU A 132 5.53 8.53 -17.44
N HIS A 133 6.39 7.79 -18.15
CA HIS A 133 7.35 8.34 -19.10
C HIS A 133 7.42 7.47 -20.36
N HIS A 134 7.51 8.08 -21.55
CA HIS A 134 7.36 7.40 -22.85
C HIS A 134 8.49 6.43 -23.21
N ARG A 135 9.67 6.55 -22.60
CA ARG A 135 10.80 5.60 -22.79
C ARG A 135 11.05 4.71 -21.59
N GLU A 136 10.52 5.07 -20.43
CA GLU A 136 10.68 4.36 -19.17
C GLU A 136 9.30 4.27 -18.52
N PRO A 137 8.43 3.38 -19.01
CA PRO A 137 7.00 3.41 -18.70
C PRO A 137 6.69 3.25 -17.20
N GLY A 138 7.58 2.59 -16.46
CA GLY A 138 7.45 2.37 -15.03
C GLY A 138 6.39 1.31 -14.68
N PRO A 139 5.99 1.23 -13.41
CA PRO A 139 5.10 0.18 -12.92
C PRO A 139 3.64 0.40 -13.32
N ILE A 140 3.21 1.65 -13.54
CA ILE A 140 1.81 2.00 -13.79
C ILE A 140 1.27 1.33 -15.08
N PRO A 141 1.94 1.43 -16.25
CA PRO A 141 1.48 0.72 -17.44
C PRO A 141 1.49 -0.80 -17.27
N ALA A 142 2.45 -1.36 -16.51
CA ALA A 142 2.49 -2.80 -16.24
C ALA A 142 1.24 -3.27 -15.44
N ALA A 143 0.77 -2.48 -14.47
CA ALA A 143 -0.46 -2.77 -13.72
C ALA A 143 -1.72 -2.57 -14.57
N VAL A 144 -1.72 -1.53 -15.41
CA VAL A 144 -2.85 -1.21 -16.30
C VAL A 144 -3.04 -2.29 -17.37
N GLU A 145 -1.96 -2.81 -17.95
CA GLU A 145 -2.05 -3.85 -18.98
C GLU A 145 -2.44 -5.22 -18.44
N ASP A 146 -2.23 -5.47 -17.14
CA ASP A 146 -2.63 -6.72 -16.50
C ASP A 146 -4.08 -6.62 -15.96
N PRO A 147 -5.07 -7.27 -16.60
CA PRO A 147 -6.47 -7.18 -16.18
C PRO A 147 -6.75 -7.82 -14.82
N ARG A 148 -5.80 -8.59 -14.26
CA ARG A 148 -5.92 -9.21 -12.94
C ARG A 148 -5.65 -8.22 -11.80
N VAL A 149 -5.02 -7.09 -12.10
CA VAL A 149 -4.56 -6.14 -11.09
C VAL A 149 -5.65 -5.13 -10.75
N THR A 150 -5.96 -5.02 -9.46
CA THR A 150 -6.77 -3.93 -8.88
C THR A 150 -5.88 -2.74 -8.57
N ILE A 151 -6.34 -1.53 -8.86
CA ILE A 151 -5.54 -0.32 -8.73
C ILE A 151 -6.12 0.53 -7.60
N GLU A 152 -5.40 0.66 -6.50
CA GLU A 152 -5.77 1.55 -5.40
C GLU A 152 -5.49 3.00 -5.78
N LEU A 153 -6.39 3.92 -5.45
CA LEU A 153 -6.24 5.35 -5.73
C LEU A 153 -6.80 6.21 -4.59
N ILE A 154 -6.03 7.20 -4.16
CA ILE A 154 -6.43 8.20 -3.15
C ILE A 154 -7.03 9.41 -3.89
N ASN A 155 -8.34 9.61 -3.74
CA ASN A 155 -9.08 10.70 -4.43
C ASN A 155 -9.44 11.84 -3.47
N ASP A 156 -8.43 12.48 -2.88
CA ASP A 156 -8.60 13.66 -2.01
C ASP A 156 -8.34 14.99 -2.73
N GLY A 157 -7.92 14.96 -4.00
CA GLY A 157 -7.54 16.15 -4.77
C GLY A 157 -6.16 16.71 -4.43
N PHE A 158 -5.40 16.03 -3.57
CA PHE A 158 -4.10 16.47 -3.09
C PHE A 158 -3.00 15.46 -3.40
N HIS A 159 -3.20 14.20 -3.01
CA HIS A 159 -2.32 13.09 -3.40
C HIS A 159 -2.31 12.94 -4.92
N VAL A 160 -3.49 12.96 -5.52
CA VAL A 160 -3.66 12.83 -6.97
C VAL A 160 -4.56 13.98 -7.47
N GLN A 161 -4.01 14.78 -8.38
CA GLN A 161 -4.72 15.90 -8.99
C GLN A 161 -5.82 15.40 -9.94
N ASN A 162 -6.93 16.14 -10.06
CA ASN A 162 -8.12 15.75 -10.82
C ASN A 162 -7.85 15.22 -12.25
N PRO A 163 -6.96 15.82 -13.07
CA PRO A 163 -6.62 15.27 -14.38
C PRO A 163 -5.99 13.87 -14.33
N MET A 164 -5.20 13.58 -13.30
CA MET A 164 -4.55 12.28 -13.09
C MET A 164 -5.55 11.23 -12.58
N VAL A 165 -6.54 11.63 -11.77
CA VAL A 165 -7.66 10.76 -11.38
C VAL A 165 -8.44 10.35 -12.63
N LYS A 166 -8.82 11.32 -13.48
CA LYS A 166 -9.49 11.06 -14.78
C LYS A 166 -8.68 10.13 -15.67
N LEU A 167 -7.36 10.35 -15.76
CA LEU A 167 -6.46 9.48 -16.51
C LEU A 167 -6.48 8.06 -15.95
N GLY A 168 -6.37 7.88 -14.62
CA GLY A 168 -6.41 6.57 -13.97
C GLY A 168 -7.69 5.79 -14.29
N PHE A 169 -8.85 6.45 -14.21
CA PHE A 169 -10.15 5.86 -14.58
C PHE A 169 -10.21 5.43 -16.05
N GLY A 170 -9.63 6.23 -16.96
CA GLY A 170 -9.55 5.89 -18.38
C GLY A 170 -8.60 4.73 -18.67
N LEU A 171 -7.50 4.64 -17.93
CA LEU A 171 -6.50 3.57 -18.08
C LEU A 171 -7.01 2.22 -17.56
N ALA A 172 -7.70 2.20 -16.41
CA ALA A 172 -8.13 0.97 -15.75
C ALA A 172 -9.63 1.00 -15.40
N PRO A 173 -10.52 1.00 -16.41
CA PRO A 173 -11.96 1.03 -16.18
C PRO A 173 -12.40 -0.18 -15.34
N HIS A 174 -13.28 0.06 -14.37
CA HIS A 174 -13.81 -0.93 -13.42
C HIS A 174 -12.78 -1.63 -12.52
N ARG A 175 -11.52 -1.18 -12.51
CA ARG A 175 -10.45 -1.76 -11.66
C ARG A 175 -9.86 -0.77 -10.66
N ILE A 176 -10.35 0.48 -10.63
CA ILE A 176 -9.99 1.45 -9.60
C ILE A 176 -10.73 1.12 -8.30
N ALA A 177 -9.97 0.93 -7.23
CA ALA A 177 -10.47 0.85 -5.86
C ALA A 177 -10.09 2.14 -5.12
N PHE A 178 -11.07 2.90 -4.64
CA PHE A 178 -10.76 4.03 -3.78
C PHE A 178 -10.29 3.55 -2.42
N VAL A 179 -9.14 4.09 -1.99
CA VAL A 179 -8.60 3.93 -0.65
C VAL A 179 -8.43 5.31 -0.05
N THR A 180 -8.54 5.39 1.28
CA THR A 180 -8.29 6.66 1.97
C THR A 180 -6.82 6.89 2.21
N ASP A 181 -6.07 5.83 2.54
CA ASP A 181 -4.74 5.97 3.16
C ASP A 181 -4.81 6.90 4.39
N ALA A 182 -5.91 6.80 5.14
CA ALA A 182 -6.25 7.68 6.24
C ALA A 182 -5.31 7.48 7.44
N MET A 183 -4.92 8.59 8.08
CA MET A 183 -4.19 8.61 9.34
C MET A 183 -5.04 9.17 10.50
N ALA A 184 -4.47 9.19 11.70
CA ALA A 184 -5.17 9.51 12.96
C ALA A 184 -5.90 10.86 13.00
N ALA A 185 -5.56 11.80 12.11
CA ALA A 185 -6.21 13.11 11.98
C ALA A 185 -7.48 13.09 11.10
N THR A 186 -7.85 11.95 10.53
CA THR A 186 -9.10 11.82 9.75
C THR A 186 -10.29 12.19 10.62
N ASP A 187 -11.13 13.09 10.12
CA ASP A 187 -12.28 13.67 10.84
C ASP A 187 -11.91 14.41 12.15
N CYS A 188 -10.66 14.89 12.26
CA CYS A 188 -10.17 15.72 13.36
C CYS A 188 -9.71 17.10 12.86
N PRO A 189 -9.64 18.13 13.74
CA PRO A 189 -9.11 19.46 13.37
C PRO A 189 -7.62 19.44 12.98
N ASP A 190 -7.18 20.47 12.26
CA ASP A 190 -5.77 20.73 12.00
C ASP A 190 -4.93 20.80 13.29
N GLY A 191 -3.67 20.37 13.20
CA GLY A 191 -2.77 20.35 14.34
C GLY A 191 -1.64 19.33 14.25
N ALA A 192 -1.00 19.08 15.39
CA ALA A 192 0.10 18.13 15.52
C ALA A 192 -0.41 16.73 15.85
N TYR A 193 0.06 15.74 15.10
CA TYR A 193 -0.31 14.34 15.20
C TYR A 193 0.91 13.43 15.11
N LYS A 194 0.68 12.13 15.32
CA LYS A 194 1.67 11.07 15.11
C LYS A 194 1.18 10.09 14.05
N LEU A 195 2.09 9.69 13.15
CA LEU A 195 1.94 8.52 12.28
C LEU A 195 2.98 7.47 12.70
N GLY A 196 2.57 6.52 13.53
CA GLY A 196 3.52 5.71 14.30
C GLY A 196 4.33 6.61 15.24
N GLU A 197 5.66 6.60 15.12
CA GLU A 197 6.54 7.49 15.90
C GLU A 197 6.80 8.85 15.23
N LEU A 198 6.36 9.02 13.98
CA LEU A 198 6.70 10.17 13.15
C LEU A 198 5.81 11.37 13.47
N ASP A 199 6.43 12.54 13.66
CA ASP A 199 5.71 13.80 13.84
C ASP A 199 5.08 14.27 12.52
N VAL A 200 3.77 14.51 12.57
CA VAL A 200 2.94 14.99 11.47
C VAL A 200 2.32 16.31 11.86
N ASN A 201 2.30 17.27 10.93
CA ASN A 201 1.49 18.46 11.03
C ASN A 201 0.40 18.43 9.96
N VAL A 202 -0.83 18.74 10.37
CA VAL A 202 -2.00 18.82 9.49
C VAL A 202 -2.36 20.30 9.34
N ILE A 203 -2.35 20.78 8.10
CA ILE A 203 -2.73 22.15 7.72
C ILE A 203 -3.67 22.04 6.53
N ASP A 204 -4.82 22.69 6.62
CA ASP A 204 -5.91 22.64 5.64
C ASP A 204 -6.33 21.19 5.34
N GLY A 205 -6.36 20.34 6.36
CA GLY A 205 -6.66 18.90 6.23
C GLY A 205 -5.54 18.06 5.62
N HIS A 206 -4.38 18.63 5.27
CA HIS A 206 -3.30 17.88 4.62
C HIS A 206 -2.19 17.47 5.60
N ALA A 207 -2.02 16.17 5.80
CA ALA A 207 -1.02 15.59 6.68
C ALA A 207 0.37 15.56 6.01
N ARG A 208 1.36 16.20 6.64
CA ARG A 208 2.77 16.17 6.21
C ARG A 208 3.71 15.90 7.37
N LEU A 209 4.80 15.17 7.09
CA LEU A 209 5.88 14.98 8.06
C LEU A 209 6.52 16.31 8.43
N VAL A 210 6.74 16.53 9.72
CA VAL A 210 7.48 17.71 10.23
C VAL A 210 8.94 17.70 9.77
N SER A 211 9.52 16.51 9.62
CA SER A 211 10.95 16.35 9.32
C SER A 211 11.35 16.74 7.89
N ASN A 212 10.47 16.55 6.91
CA ASN A 212 10.82 16.74 5.50
C ASN A 212 9.64 17.17 4.58
N GLY A 213 8.44 17.39 5.13
CA GLY A 213 7.27 17.83 4.36
C GLY A 213 6.64 16.77 3.45
N ALA A 214 7.12 15.52 3.47
CA ALA A 214 6.49 14.41 2.74
C ALA A 214 5.04 14.21 3.21
N ILE A 215 4.15 13.88 2.26
CA ILE A 215 2.77 13.56 2.59
C ILE A 215 2.75 12.28 3.45
N ALA A 216 1.98 12.28 4.52
CA ALA A 216 2.01 11.26 5.57
C ALA A 216 0.61 10.68 5.80
N GLY A 217 0.13 9.94 4.80
CA GLY A 217 -1.27 9.53 4.70
C GLY A 217 -2.19 10.72 4.38
N SER A 218 -3.49 10.49 4.47
CA SER A 218 -4.54 11.48 4.23
C SER A 218 -5.44 11.68 5.45
N THR A 219 -6.33 12.66 5.37
CA THR A 219 -7.49 12.83 6.26
C THR A 219 -8.80 12.49 5.54
N LEU A 220 -8.71 11.79 4.40
CA LEU A 220 -9.82 11.47 3.51
C LEU A 220 -10.76 10.45 4.15
N THR A 221 -12.06 10.66 3.98
CA THR A 221 -13.07 9.63 4.22
C THR A 221 -13.50 9.00 2.89
N LEU A 222 -13.90 7.73 2.91
CA LEU A 222 -14.34 7.04 1.68
C LEU A 222 -15.55 7.73 1.04
N GLU A 223 -16.46 8.32 1.84
CA GLU A 223 -17.60 9.05 1.29
C GLU A 223 -17.14 10.25 0.44
N VAL A 224 -16.12 10.99 0.90
CA VAL A 224 -15.61 12.17 0.19
C VAL A 224 -14.90 11.73 -1.09
N ALA A 225 -14.15 10.61 -1.04
CA ALA A 225 -13.52 10.04 -2.23
C ALA A 225 -14.55 9.74 -3.34
N VAL A 226 -15.71 9.18 -2.96
CA VAL A 226 -16.81 8.89 -3.89
C VAL A 226 -17.55 10.16 -4.32
N GLN A 227 -17.86 11.08 -3.40
CA GLN A 227 -18.51 12.35 -3.72
C GLN A 227 -17.69 13.16 -4.72
N ARG A 228 -16.37 13.21 -4.58
CA ARG A 228 -15.46 13.87 -5.53
C ARG A 228 -15.54 13.22 -6.91
N ALA A 229 -15.55 11.89 -6.97
CA ALA A 229 -15.66 11.14 -8.22
C ALA A 229 -16.96 11.49 -8.98
N VAL A 230 -18.09 11.48 -8.28
CA VAL A 230 -19.42 11.70 -8.87
C VAL A 230 -19.65 13.18 -9.17
N ASN A 231 -19.41 14.07 -8.20
CA ASN A 231 -19.84 15.47 -8.26
C ASN A 231 -18.83 16.38 -8.97
N GLU A 232 -17.53 16.10 -8.91
CA GLU A 232 -16.48 16.96 -9.49
C GLU A 232 -15.93 16.39 -10.81
N LEU A 233 -15.83 15.07 -10.91
CA LEU A 233 -15.12 14.42 -12.02
C LEU A 233 -16.06 13.80 -13.08
N GLY A 234 -17.26 13.42 -12.68
CA GLY A 234 -18.34 12.99 -13.57
C GLY A 234 -18.29 11.51 -13.96
N PHE A 235 -17.84 10.63 -13.06
CA PHE A 235 -17.91 9.17 -13.23
C PHE A 235 -18.93 8.54 -12.28
#